data_AF-A0A7S2HQB6-F1
#
_entry.id   AF-A0A7S2HQB6-F1
#
_cell.length_a   1.000
_cell.length_b   1.000
_cell.length_c   1.000
_cell.angle_alpha   90.00
_cell.angle_beta   90.00
_cell.angle_gamma   90.00
#
_symmetry.space_group_name_H-M   'P 1'
#
loop_
_entity.id
_entity.type
_entity.pdbx_description
1 polymer ?
#
loop_
_entity_poly.entity_id
_entity_poly.type
_entity_poly.pdbx_seq_one_letter_code
_entity_poly.pdbx_strand_id
1 'polypeptide(L)'
;MLREPPAQLRQRLRLPGQPPRPKRARVGSAVGGQGRDGPALRSEELAEAFRQATGSEATTEEVLALVADSAYVDELEGTVHALDARTLPQDPMERLKRLFELQTHWQPERLAAFLAPTLGAGLKVDPWLMKFTRVVHVEVEQGKEQRMLIKKFAGI
;
A
#
# COMPACT_ATOMS: atom_id res chain seq x y z
N MET A 1 7.95 8.54 11.87
CA MET A 1 8.79 7.64 11.05
C MET A 1 8.45 7.72 9.57
N LEU A 2 7.19 7.54 9.16
CA LEU A 2 6.76 7.68 7.75
C LEU A 2 6.67 9.13 7.22
N ARG A 3 6.94 10.14 8.06
CA ARG A 3 6.93 11.56 7.68
C ARG A 3 8.28 12.05 7.14
N GLU A 4 9.35 11.30 7.39
CA GLU A 4 10.68 11.62 6.89
C GLU A 4 10.90 10.91 5.54
N PRO A 5 11.64 11.52 4.60
CA PRO A 5 12.00 10.88 3.35
C PRO A 5 12.69 9.52 3.60
N PRO A 6 12.24 8.40 2.99
CA PRO A 6 12.88 7.08 3.06
C PRO A 6 14.41 7.08 2.95
N ALA A 7 14.99 7.96 2.12
CA ALA A 7 16.45 8.08 2.00
C ALA A 7 17.12 8.59 3.30
N GLN A 8 16.50 9.55 3.99
CA GLN A 8 16.99 10.09 5.24
C GLN A 8 16.83 9.08 6.38
N LEU A 9 15.73 8.32 6.37
CA LEU A 9 15.48 7.28 7.36
C LEU A 9 16.51 6.14 7.27
N ARG A 10 16.87 5.71 6.05
CA ARG A 10 17.94 4.73 5.80
C ARG A 10 19.30 5.20 6.30
N GLN A 11 19.66 6.46 6.06
CA GLN A 11 20.92 7.02 6.54
C GLN A 11 20.98 7.11 8.07
N ARG A 12 19.89 7.53 8.71
CA ARG A 12 19.83 7.63 10.18
C ARG A 12 19.96 6.28 10.87
N LEU A 13 19.35 5.24 10.28
CA LEU A 13 19.24 3.92 10.89
C LEU A 13 20.26 2.89 10.37
N ARG A 14 21.17 3.31 9.47
CA ARG A 14 22.19 2.44 8.85
C ARG A 14 21.62 1.13 8.27
N LEU A 15 20.45 1.22 7.65
CA LEU A 15 19.80 0.06 7.04
C LEU A 15 20.65 -0.46 5.86
N PRO A 16 20.69 -1.80 5.62
CA PRO A 16 21.45 -2.37 4.51
C PRO A 16 20.96 -1.83 3.16
N GLY A 17 21.90 -1.68 2.21
CA GLY A 17 21.59 -1.19 0.87
C GLY A 17 20.61 -2.11 0.14
N GLN A 18 19.64 -1.53 -0.58
CA GLN A 18 18.59 -2.31 -1.26
C GLN A 18 19.20 -3.30 -2.28
N PRO A 19 18.81 -4.59 -2.26
CA PRO A 19 19.19 -5.49 -3.33
C PRO A 19 18.51 -5.09 -4.65
N PRO A 20 19.17 -5.35 -5.80
CA PRO A 20 18.72 -4.89 -7.11
C PRO A 20 17.33 -5.44 -7.44
N ARG A 21 16.43 -4.54 -7.87
CA ARG A 21 15.06 -4.91 -8.27
C ARG A 21 15.09 -5.72 -9.57
N PRO A 22 14.37 -6.85 -9.68
CA PRO A 22 14.14 -7.47 -10.99
C PRO A 22 13.34 -6.49 -11.87
N LYS A 23 13.88 -6.13 -13.03
CA LYS A 23 13.22 -5.24 -14.01
C LYS A 23 11.98 -5.95 -14.57
N ARG A 24 10.79 -5.63 -14.05
CA ARG A 24 9.54 -5.89 -14.78
C ARG A 24 9.25 -4.73 -15.73
N ALA A 25 8.93 -5.07 -16.99
CA ALA A 25 8.53 -4.10 -18.00
C ALA A 25 7.27 -3.38 -17.55
N ARG A 26 7.39 -2.09 -17.21
CA ARG A 26 6.26 -1.23 -16.87
C ARG A 26 5.40 -1.04 -18.12
N VAL A 27 4.23 -1.67 -18.14
CA VAL A 27 3.14 -1.28 -19.04
C VAL A 27 2.26 -0.29 -18.26
N GLY A 28 2.42 1.00 -18.55
CA GLY A 28 1.47 2.04 -18.15
C GLY A 28 2.00 3.08 -17.16
N SER A 29 2.10 4.31 -17.65
CA SER A 29 2.03 5.59 -16.92
C SER A 29 2.95 5.79 -15.71
N ALA A 30 4.18 6.20 -16.00
CA ALA A 30 5.01 6.96 -15.07
C ALA A 30 4.51 8.41 -14.95
N VAL A 31 3.43 8.65 -14.21
CA VAL A 31 3.09 9.98 -13.68
C VAL A 31 2.45 9.78 -12.30
N GLY A 32 3.27 9.72 -11.26
CA GLY A 32 2.80 9.56 -9.89
C GLY A 32 3.96 9.54 -8.90
N GLY A 33 4.52 10.71 -8.58
CA GLY A 33 5.34 10.90 -7.38
C GLY A 33 6.86 10.71 -7.51
N GLN A 34 7.49 11.07 -8.63
CA GLN A 34 8.91 11.48 -8.57
C GLN A 34 8.95 12.94 -8.10
N GLY A 35 8.95 13.16 -6.78
CA GLY A 35 8.94 14.54 -6.29
C GLY A 35 9.03 14.71 -4.78
N ARG A 36 10.00 14.06 -4.12
CA ARG A 36 10.80 14.58 -2.97
C ARG A 36 11.49 13.50 -2.13
N ASP A 37 11.02 12.24 -2.15
CA ASP A 37 11.22 11.36 -0.98
C ASP A 37 12.04 10.06 -1.15
N GLY A 38 12.67 9.81 -2.30
CA GLY A 38 13.49 8.59 -2.49
C GLY A 38 12.67 7.28 -2.53
N PRO A 39 13.32 6.11 -2.69
CA PRO A 39 12.61 4.85 -2.94
C PRO A 39 11.86 4.37 -1.69
N ALA A 40 10.62 3.91 -1.86
CA ALA A 40 9.75 3.35 -0.81
C ALA A 40 10.48 2.34 0.08
N LEU A 41 10.10 2.29 1.36
CA LEU A 41 10.66 1.37 2.36
C LEU A 41 10.15 -0.04 2.10
N ARG A 42 10.99 -1.07 2.26
CA ARG A 42 10.49 -2.45 2.32
C ARG A 42 9.73 -2.68 3.62
N SER A 43 8.81 -3.64 3.64
CA SER A 43 8.09 -4.03 4.86
C SER A 43 9.07 -4.44 5.98
N GLU A 44 10.10 -5.21 5.63
CA GLU A 44 11.19 -5.61 6.55
C GLU A 44 12.01 -4.41 7.05
N GLU A 45 12.38 -3.48 6.15
CA GLU A 45 13.11 -2.25 6.50
C GLU A 45 12.29 -1.38 7.48
N LEU A 46 10.98 -1.31 7.29
CA LEU A 46 10.09 -0.57 8.18
C LEU A 46 10.01 -1.22 9.57
N ALA A 47 9.87 -2.54 9.62
CA ALA A 47 9.81 -3.28 10.88
C ALA A 47 11.12 -3.13 11.66
N GLU A 48 12.27 -3.26 11.00
CA GLU A 48 13.57 -3.05 11.62
C GLU A 48 13.73 -1.61 12.13
N ALA A 49 13.35 -0.62 11.31
CA ALA A 49 13.38 0.78 11.73
C ALA A 49 12.49 1.06 12.95
N PHE A 50 11.30 0.46 12.99
CA PHE A 50 10.38 0.59 14.11
C PHE A 50 10.95 -0.02 15.38
N ARG A 51 11.51 -1.24 15.31
CA ARG A 51 12.15 -1.90 16.45
C ARG A 51 13.33 -1.09 16.98
N GLN A 52 14.20 -0.58 16.10
CA GLN A 52 15.35 0.23 16.51
C GLN A 52 14.94 1.54 17.21
N ALA A 53 13.85 2.18 16.79
CA ALA A 53 13.43 3.45 17.39
C ALA A 53 12.55 3.30 18.65
N THR A 54 11.80 2.21 18.77
CA THR A 54 10.89 1.98 19.90
C THR A 54 11.46 1.03 20.94
N GLY A 55 12.48 0.26 20.61
CA GLY A 55 12.98 -0.85 21.44
C GLY A 55 12.01 -2.02 21.56
N SER A 56 10.95 -2.05 20.75
CA SER A 56 9.95 -3.14 20.73
C SER A 56 10.44 -4.33 19.90
N GLU A 57 10.01 -5.54 20.26
CA GLU A 57 10.22 -6.77 19.46
C GLU A 57 9.06 -7.05 18.50
N ALA A 58 8.31 -6.02 18.10
CA ALA A 58 7.16 -6.17 17.22
C ALA A 58 7.53 -6.84 15.88
N THR A 59 6.65 -7.75 15.45
CA THR A 59 6.76 -8.45 14.15
C THR A 59 6.43 -7.51 13.00
N THR A 60 6.82 -7.87 11.77
CA THR A 60 6.52 -7.06 10.58
C THR A 60 5.02 -6.86 10.39
N GLU A 61 4.21 -7.88 10.65
CA GLU A 61 2.76 -7.82 10.54
C GLU A 61 2.15 -6.85 11.58
N GLU A 62 2.63 -6.88 12.81
CA GLU A 62 2.20 -5.96 13.87
C GLU A 62 2.55 -4.51 13.53
N VAL A 63 3.77 -4.27 13.03
CA VAL A 63 4.18 -2.93 12.60
C VAL A 63 3.31 -2.44 11.44
N LEU A 64 3.00 -3.30 10.46
CA LEU A 64 2.12 -2.97 9.34
C LEU A 64 0.69 -2.68 9.79
N ALA A 65 0.18 -3.39 10.80
CA ALA A 65 -1.12 -3.12 11.40
C ALA A 65 -1.15 -1.75 12.10
N LEU A 66 -0.07 -1.38 12.82
CA LEU A 66 0.04 -0.09 13.50
C LEU A 66 0.07 1.11 12.54
N VAL A 67 0.58 0.92 11.32
CA VAL A 67 0.66 1.99 10.32
C VAL A 67 -0.45 1.95 9.27
N ALA A 68 -1.42 1.03 9.39
CA ALA A 68 -2.44 0.77 8.38
C ALA A 68 -3.25 2.02 7.98
N ASP A 69 -3.46 2.95 8.91
CA ASP A 69 -4.20 4.20 8.65
C ASP A 69 -3.38 5.27 7.91
N SER A 70 -2.06 5.08 7.84
CA SER A 70 -1.09 6.09 7.37
C SER A 70 -0.16 5.58 6.26
N ALA A 71 -0.38 4.35 5.78
CA ALA A 71 0.41 3.73 4.74
C ALA A 71 -0.37 2.68 3.96
N TYR A 72 -0.01 2.51 2.69
CA TYR A 72 -0.41 1.34 1.92
C TYR A 72 0.80 0.44 1.62
N VAL A 73 0.52 -0.84 1.39
CA VAL A 73 1.53 -1.85 1.08
C VAL A 73 1.31 -2.33 -0.34
N ASP A 74 2.35 -2.14 -1.17
CA ASP A 74 2.47 -2.82 -2.45
C ASP A 74 3.03 -4.21 -2.20
N GLU A 75 2.14 -5.18 -2.09
CA GLU A 75 2.48 -6.59 -1.85
C GLU A 75 3.24 -7.20 -3.04
N LEU A 76 3.08 -6.67 -4.26
CA LEU A 76 3.81 -7.16 -5.44
C LEU A 76 5.26 -6.68 -5.44
N GLU A 77 5.52 -5.48 -4.95
CA GLU A 77 6.87 -4.93 -4.81
C GLU A 77 7.49 -5.19 -3.42
N GLY A 78 6.70 -5.63 -2.43
CA GLY A 78 7.10 -5.77 -1.03
C GLY A 78 7.44 -4.42 -0.38
N THR A 79 6.78 -3.34 -0.80
CA THR A 79 7.12 -1.98 -0.36
C THR A 79 5.96 -1.29 0.34
N VAL A 80 6.30 -0.38 1.26
CA VAL A 80 5.38 0.41 2.07
C VAL A 80 5.50 1.86 1.67
N HIS A 81 4.36 2.46 1.37
CA HIS A 81 4.23 3.83 0.95
C HIS A 81 3.41 4.61 1.97
N ALA A 82 3.89 5.78 2.37
CA ALA A 82 3.11 6.67 3.23
C ALA A 82 1.87 7.17 2.47
N LEU A 83 0.72 7.14 3.14
CA LEU A 83 -0.54 7.63 2.61
C LEU A 83 -1.33 8.28 3.74
N ASP A 84 -1.60 9.57 3.59
CA ASP A 84 -2.49 10.25 4.51
C ASP A 84 -3.96 10.02 4.08
N ALA A 85 -4.67 9.13 4.80
CA ALA A 85 -6.07 8.83 4.53
C ALA A 85 -7.00 10.05 4.61
N ARG A 86 -6.57 11.14 5.27
CA ARG A 86 -7.33 12.40 5.34
C ARG A 86 -7.29 13.21 4.05
N THR A 87 -6.26 12.99 3.23
CA THR A 87 -6.11 13.64 1.92
C THR A 87 -6.90 12.94 0.81
N LEU A 88 -7.45 11.75 1.10
CA LEU A 88 -8.26 11.01 0.15
C LEU A 88 -9.64 11.68 -0.05
N PRO A 89 -10.19 11.65 -1.28
CA PRO A 89 -11.53 12.17 -1.57
C PRO A 89 -12.60 11.62 -0.62
N GLN A 90 -13.63 12.42 -0.33
CA GLN A 90 -14.76 11.98 0.50
C GLN A 90 -15.80 11.20 -0.32
N ASP A 91 -15.89 11.45 -1.63
CA ASP A 91 -16.72 10.65 -2.51
C ASP A 91 -16.14 9.22 -2.64
N PRO A 92 -16.92 8.15 -2.40
CA PRO A 92 -16.43 6.78 -2.46
C PRO A 92 -15.87 6.37 -3.82
N MET A 93 -16.45 6.87 -4.92
CA MET A 93 -16.00 6.53 -6.27
C MET A 93 -14.71 7.24 -6.64
N GLU A 94 -14.59 8.53 -6.32
CA GLU A 94 -13.34 9.28 -6.50
C GLU A 94 -12.22 8.75 -5.60
N ARG A 95 -12.55 8.34 -4.37
CA ARG A 95 -11.59 7.68 -3.48
C ARG A 95 -11.10 6.37 -4.09
N LEU A 96 -12.01 5.53 -4.59
CA LEU A 96 -11.65 4.26 -5.23
C LEU A 96 -10.78 4.48 -6.49
N LYS A 97 -11.11 5.48 -7.32
CA LYS A 97 -10.28 5.93 -8.44
C LYS A 97 -8.87 6.23 -7.99
N ARG A 98 -8.75 7.09 -6.98
CA ARG A 98 -7.47 7.56 -6.48
C ARG A 98 -6.63 6.42 -5.91
N LEU A 99 -7.23 5.48 -5.18
CA LEU A 99 -6.54 4.30 -4.66
C LEU A 99 -6.02 3.39 -5.80
N PHE A 100 -6.79 3.22 -6.88
CA PHE A 100 -6.33 2.45 -8.05
C PHE A 100 -5.30 3.18 -8.93
N GLU A 101 -5.21 4.50 -8.86
CA GLU A 101 -4.10 5.26 -9.47
C GLU A 101 -2.78 5.05 -8.71
N LEU A 102 -2.84 4.88 -7.39
CA LEU A 102 -1.67 4.64 -6.55
C LEU A 102 -1.13 3.22 -6.72
N GLN A 103 -2.02 2.23 -6.77
CA GLN A 103 -1.67 0.82 -6.89
C GLN A 103 -2.75 0.06 -7.64
N THR A 104 -2.34 -0.83 -8.54
CA THR A 104 -3.27 -1.57 -9.42
C THR A 104 -3.94 -2.75 -8.75
N HIS A 105 -3.25 -3.41 -7.81
CA HIS A 105 -3.69 -4.63 -7.14
C HIS A 105 -3.79 -4.40 -5.64
N TRP A 106 -4.98 -4.59 -5.06
CA TRP A 106 -5.19 -4.35 -3.64
C TRP A 106 -5.62 -5.60 -2.90
N GLN A 107 -5.15 -5.79 -1.67
CA GLN A 107 -5.79 -6.75 -0.76
C GLN A 107 -7.22 -6.29 -0.44
N PRO A 108 -8.21 -7.19 -0.47
CA PRO A 108 -9.60 -6.86 -0.19
C PRO A 108 -9.78 -6.13 1.15
N GLU A 109 -9.14 -6.63 2.20
CA GLU A 109 -9.30 -6.16 3.58
C GLU A 109 -8.74 -4.74 3.74
N ARG A 110 -7.60 -4.46 3.11
CA ARG A 110 -6.98 -3.12 3.11
C ARG A 110 -7.79 -2.12 2.30
N LEU A 111 -8.22 -2.50 1.09
CA LEU A 111 -9.02 -1.62 0.24
C LEU A 111 -10.35 -1.27 0.91
N ALA A 112 -10.97 -2.25 1.57
CA ALA A 112 -12.18 -2.05 2.35
C ALA A 112 -11.95 -1.08 3.51
N ALA A 113 -10.85 -1.18 4.24
CA ALA A 113 -10.51 -0.25 5.32
C ALA A 113 -10.39 1.21 4.83
N PHE A 114 -9.79 1.46 3.66
CA PHE A 114 -9.68 2.82 3.11
C PHE A 114 -11.02 3.41 2.66
N LEU A 115 -11.97 2.56 2.25
CA LEU A 115 -13.30 2.97 1.76
C LEU A 115 -14.37 3.01 2.84
N ALA A 116 -14.24 2.22 3.90
CA ALA A 116 -15.24 2.14 4.97
C ALA A 116 -15.64 3.52 5.54
N PRO A 117 -14.73 4.50 5.73
CA PRO A 117 -15.09 5.82 6.24
C PRO A 117 -15.96 6.66 5.32
N THR A 118 -15.98 6.40 4.00
CA THR A 118 -16.75 7.20 3.04
C THR A 118 -18.08 6.57 2.65
N LEU A 119 -18.25 5.29 2.92
CA LEU A 119 -19.51 4.60 2.67
C LEU A 119 -20.52 4.97 3.77
N GLY A 120 -21.65 5.54 3.37
CA GLY A 120 -22.71 5.93 4.30
C GLY A 120 -23.26 4.77 5.12
N ALA A 121 -23.84 5.09 6.28
CA ALA A 121 -24.45 4.11 7.18
C ALA A 121 -25.48 3.24 6.44
N GLY A 122 -25.26 1.92 6.40
CA GLY A 122 -26.15 0.94 5.76
C GLY A 122 -25.60 0.26 4.51
N LEU A 123 -24.50 0.76 3.93
CA LEU A 123 -23.82 0.07 2.82
C LEU A 123 -22.72 -0.85 3.36
N LYS A 124 -22.82 -2.14 3.05
CA LYS A 124 -21.72 -3.08 3.29
C LYS A 124 -20.60 -2.82 2.27
N VAL A 125 -19.38 -2.68 2.77
CA VAL A 125 -18.20 -2.33 1.95
C VAL A 125 -17.90 -3.40 0.90
N ASP A 126 -17.89 -4.69 1.28
CA ASP A 126 -17.51 -5.75 0.34
C ASP A 126 -18.47 -5.90 -0.85
N PRO A 127 -19.81 -5.95 -0.67
CA PRO A 127 -20.74 -5.96 -1.80
C PRO A 127 -20.65 -4.70 -2.67
N TRP A 128 -20.33 -3.55 -2.08
CA TRP A 128 -20.14 -2.32 -2.84
C TRP A 128 -18.86 -2.41 -3.69
N LEU A 129 -17.75 -2.84 -3.11
CA LEU A 129 -16.48 -3.05 -3.80
C LEU A 129 -16.62 -4.01 -4.98
N MET A 130 -17.30 -5.14 -4.78
CA MET A 130 -17.50 -6.16 -5.82
C MET A 130 -18.29 -5.66 -7.05
N LYS A 131 -18.99 -4.52 -6.96
CA LYS A 131 -19.60 -3.88 -8.14
C LYS A 131 -18.54 -3.28 -9.07
N PHE A 132 -17.44 -2.79 -8.51
CA PHE A 132 -16.41 -1.99 -9.20
C PHE A 132 -15.06 -2.70 -9.33
N THR A 133 -14.87 -3.83 -8.65
CA THR A 133 -13.65 -4.63 -8.69
C THR A 133 -13.90 -6.04 -9.19
N ARG A 134 -12.84 -6.72 -9.62
CA ARG A 134 -12.80 -8.17 -9.85
C ARG A 134 -11.69 -8.79 -9.02
N VAL A 135 -11.94 -10.01 -8.55
CA VAL A 135 -10.97 -10.80 -7.81
C VAL A 135 -10.00 -11.45 -8.80
N VAL A 136 -8.71 -11.37 -8.49
CA VAL A 136 -7.63 -12.10 -9.15
C VAL A 136 -6.79 -12.81 -8.10
N HIS A 137 -6.26 -13.96 -8.45
CA HIS A 137 -5.28 -14.67 -7.63
C HIS A 137 -3.92 -14.38 -8.21
N VAL A 138 -3.02 -13.84 -7.38
CA VAL A 138 -1.67 -13.49 -7.79
C VAL A 138 -0.70 -14.26 -6.91
N GLU A 139 0.28 -14.91 -7.52
CA GLU A 139 1.38 -15.54 -6.82
C GLU A 139 2.37 -14.44 -6.38
N VAL A 140 2.36 -14.13 -5.08
CA VAL A 140 3.20 -13.07 -4.48
C VAL A 140 4.52 -13.66 -3.96
N GLU A 141 4.45 -14.85 -3.35
CA GLU A 141 5.59 -15.68 -3.00
C GLU A 141 5.48 -17.02 -3.72
N GLN A 142 6.59 -17.68 -4.05
CA GLN A 142 6.58 -18.98 -4.73
C GLN A 142 5.66 -19.98 -4.00
N GLY A 143 4.59 -20.39 -4.67
CA GLY A 143 3.59 -21.31 -4.16
C GLY A 143 2.51 -20.73 -3.25
N LYS A 144 2.50 -19.41 -2.99
CA LYS A 144 1.42 -18.72 -2.23
C LYS A 144 0.62 -17.80 -3.15
N GLU A 145 -0.56 -18.26 -3.53
CA GLU A 145 -1.54 -17.43 -4.20
C GLU A 145 -2.25 -16.53 -3.19
N GLN A 146 -2.23 -15.22 -3.46
CA GLN A 146 -2.97 -14.25 -2.68
C GLN A 146 -4.14 -13.69 -3.49
N ARG A 147 -5.28 -13.58 -2.81
CA ARG A 147 -6.48 -12.95 -3.36
C ARG A 147 -6.30 -11.44 -3.41
N MET A 148 -6.35 -10.86 -4.59
CA MET A 148 -6.27 -9.41 -4.81
C MET A 148 -7.47 -8.88 -5.60
N LEU A 149 -7.77 -7.61 -5.44
CA LEU A 149 -8.79 -6.87 -6.17
C LEU A 149 -8.13 -5.97 -7.20
N ILE A 150 -8.66 -5.99 -8.41
CA ILE A 150 -8.31 -5.06 -9.47
C ILE A 150 -9.58 -4.39 -10.01
N LYS A 151 -9.43 -3.19 -10.58
CA LYS A 151 -10.53 -2.41 -11.16
C LYS A 151 -11.25 -3.17 -12.28
N LYS A 152 -12.58 -3.07 -12.30
CA LYS A 152 -13.47 -3.69 -13.29
C LYS A 152 -13.78 -2.71 -14.43
N PHE A 153 -13.06 -2.85 -15.54
CA PHE A 153 -13.19 -2.07 -16.80
C PHE A 153 -13.10 -0.52 -16.67
N ALA A 154 -12.67 0.14 -17.74
CA ALA A 154 -12.21 1.53 -17.76
C ALA A 154 -13.30 2.63 -17.69
N GLY A 155 -14.45 2.35 -17.07
CA GLY A 155 -15.57 3.30 -16.91
C GLY A 155 -15.59 4.08 -15.59
N ILE A 156 -14.50 3.96 -14.82
CA ILE A 156 -14.25 4.69 -13.58
C ILE A 156 -13.13 5.68 -13.90
#